data_AF-A0A3Q3ASJ1-F1
#
_entry.id   AF-A0A3Q3ASJ1-F1
#
_cell.length_a   1.000
_cell.length_b   1.000
_cell.length_c   1.000
_cell.angle_alpha   90.00
_cell.angle_beta   90.00
_cell.angle_gamma   90.00
#
_symmetry.space_group_name_H-M   'P 1'
#
loop_
_entity.id
_entity.type
_entity.pdbx_description
1 polymer ?
#
loop_
_entity_poly.entity_id
_entity_poly.type
_entity_poly.pdbx_seq_one_letter_code
_entity_poly.pdbx_strand_id
1 'polypeptide(L)'
;MKNPEDPESRRLIGLLEAALLREARLWKVPVFKHERIQGTDISSVQHQQVILWLGEMSRMFQFCPETYALGVCVLNRLLSTVKAQTKYLKCIAFTSLVLAAKVNEEDEVLGSVKDLVVRSGCNFSTAEILRMERIILDKLHWDLYTATPVDFIHIFHALLVSGHPHLDPSICPGSGVKCATGPRALPADPGHQKRPLGFQVSLWTRQVQHCMACHQLWQFKGSTLALAIITLELEALTPDWFSVFTDLLKKAHVNSAEFIHCKEIVDEYLHSLEFALPTNSVYILDGSQIQQQVWSPALRRGLARRGRSSNEQGDADDYSDGFRRLYSEENDMECLFGSERKGVSPCPPLHPAVN
;
A
#
# COMPACT_ATOMS: atom_id res chain seq x y z
N MET A 1 4.55 16.16 40.52
CA MET A 1 4.88 14.72 40.63
C MET A 1 4.62 14.10 39.27
N LYS A 2 5.65 13.61 38.58
CA LYS A 2 5.49 12.89 37.30
C LYS A 2 4.74 11.59 37.61
N ASN A 3 3.57 11.40 36.99
CA ASN A 3 2.86 10.12 37.04
C ASN A 3 3.83 9.04 36.49
N PRO A 4 3.98 7.87 37.13
CA PRO A 4 4.74 6.78 36.51
C PRO A 4 4.03 6.45 35.20
N GLU A 5 4.72 6.64 34.07
CA GLU A 5 4.18 6.23 32.78
C GLU A 5 3.80 4.76 32.86
N ASP A 6 2.54 4.51 32.49
CA ASP A 6 1.93 3.20 32.46
C ASP A 6 2.82 2.21 31.66
N PRO A 7 3.16 1.02 32.21
CA PRO A 7 3.98 0.03 31.52
C PRO A 7 3.46 -0.34 30.11
N GLU A 8 2.15 -0.27 29.88
CA GLU A 8 1.57 -0.51 28.54
C GLU A 8 1.95 0.60 27.56
N SER A 9 1.85 1.87 27.97
CA SER A 9 2.28 3.03 27.17
C SER A 9 3.75 2.94 26.76
N ARG A 10 4.63 2.53 27.67
CA ARG A 10 6.05 2.30 27.36
C ARG A 10 6.27 1.19 26.34
N ARG A 11 5.52 0.09 26.45
CA ARG A 11 5.57 -1.02 25.49
C ARG A 11 5.13 -0.57 24.09
N LEU A 12 4.05 0.21 24.01
CA LEU A 12 3.53 0.76 22.75
C LEU A 12 4.51 1.72 22.08
N ILE A 13 5.20 2.56 22.86
CA ILE A 13 6.28 3.43 22.35
C ILE A 13 7.43 2.57 21.78
N GLY A 14 7.84 1.51 22.48
CA GLY A 14 8.86 0.58 21.96
C GLY A 14 8.43 -0.12 20.66
N LEU A 15 7.14 -0.46 20.51
CA LEU A 15 6.60 -1.00 19.25
C LEU A 15 6.64 0.04 18.12
N LEU A 16 6.31 1.30 18.42
CA LEU A 16 6.40 2.40 17.46
C LEU A 16 7.84 2.61 17.01
N GLU A 17 8.80 2.70 17.93
CA GLU A 17 10.22 2.85 17.62
C GLU A 17 10.74 1.70 16.75
N ALA A 18 10.38 0.46 17.07
CA ALA A 18 10.74 -0.70 16.27
C ALA A 18 10.14 -0.63 14.85
N ALA A 19 8.89 -0.16 14.70
CA ALA A 19 8.25 0.02 13.41
C ALA A 19 8.92 1.14 12.59
N LEU A 20 9.24 2.28 13.22
CA LEU A 20 9.96 3.39 12.59
C LEU A 20 11.37 3.00 12.13
N LEU A 21 12.08 2.18 12.90
CA LEU A 21 13.39 1.65 12.49
C LEU A 21 13.28 0.73 11.27
N ARG A 22 12.26 -0.14 11.22
CA ARG A 22 12.00 -0.99 10.05
C ARG A 22 11.64 -0.17 8.82
N GLU A 23 10.76 0.83 9.00
CA GLU A 23 10.41 1.77 7.95
C GLU A 23 11.67 2.48 7.42
N ALA A 24 12.48 3.09 8.29
CA ALA A 24 13.68 3.80 7.87
C ALA A 24 14.68 2.90 7.12
N ARG A 25 14.80 1.62 7.51
CA ARG A 25 15.70 0.65 6.86
C ARG A 25 15.22 0.23 5.48
N LEU A 26 13.91 0.04 5.30
CA LEU A 26 13.34 -0.63 4.13
C LEU A 26 12.51 0.29 3.23
N TRP A 27 12.37 1.56 3.60
CA TRP A 27 11.64 2.53 2.83
C TRP A 27 12.31 2.76 1.47
N LYS A 28 11.67 2.22 0.45
CA LYS A 28 12.05 2.37 -0.95
C LYS A 28 10.79 2.38 -1.80
N VAL A 29 10.56 3.49 -2.48
CA VAL A 29 9.31 3.75 -3.22
C VAL A 29 9.60 4.14 -4.67
N PRO A 30 8.71 3.78 -5.63
CA PRO A 30 8.93 4.09 -7.02
C PRO A 30 8.91 5.62 -7.21
N VAL A 31 9.95 6.16 -7.83
CA VAL A 31 9.99 7.58 -8.16
C VAL A 31 9.29 7.79 -9.49
N PHE A 32 8.24 8.61 -9.47
CA PHE A 32 7.49 8.97 -10.68
C PHE A 32 8.07 10.24 -11.30
N LYS A 33 8.50 10.16 -12.56
CA LYS A 33 8.92 11.31 -13.39
C LYS A 33 8.03 11.36 -14.61
N HIS A 34 7.40 12.51 -14.87
CA HIS A 34 6.42 12.68 -15.95
C HIS A 34 5.32 11.59 -15.91
N GLU A 35 4.77 11.33 -14.71
CA GLU A 35 3.73 10.31 -14.47
C GLU A 35 4.14 8.87 -14.82
N ARG A 36 5.44 8.56 -14.89
CA ARG A 36 5.95 7.21 -15.13
C ARG A 36 7.00 6.84 -14.10
N ILE A 37 7.06 5.56 -13.74
CA ILE A 37 8.13 5.06 -12.87
C ILE A 37 9.46 5.21 -13.61
N GLN A 38 10.42 5.89 -12.96
CA GLN A 38 11.70 6.23 -13.55
C GLN A 38 12.40 5.01 -14.15
N GLY A 39 12.68 5.07 -15.46
CA GLY A 39 13.38 4.00 -16.19
C GLY A 39 12.49 2.84 -16.65
N THR A 40 11.17 2.98 -16.59
CA THR A 40 10.20 1.98 -17.08
C THR A 40 9.09 2.64 -17.92
N ASP A 41 8.29 1.81 -18.60
CA ASP A 41 7.10 2.22 -19.35
C ASP A 41 5.81 2.26 -18.51
N ILE A 42 5.90 1.96 -17.20
CA ILE A 42 4.75 1.87 -16.29
C ILE A 42 4.30 3.28 -15.89
N SER A 43 3.06 3.63 -16.22
CA SER A 43 2.45 4.91 -15.81
C SER A 43 1.90 4.88 -14.38
N SER A 44 1.73 6.05 -13.77
CA SER A 44 1.06 6.26 -12.48
C SER A 44 -0.36 5.68 -12.49
N VAL A 45 -1.08 5.81 -13.62
CA VAL A 45 -2.42 5.25 -13.80
C VAL A 45 -2.39 3.72 -13.81
N GLN A 46 -1.43 3.10 -14.50
CA GLN A 46 -1.29 1.64 -14.51
C GLN A 46 -0.92 1.09 -13.13
N HIS A 47 -0.07 1.82 -12.41
CA HIS A 47 0.31 1.52 -11.04
C HIS A 47 -0.89 1.61 -10.08
N GLN A 48 -1.66 2.69 -10.13
CA GLN A 48 -2.90 2.83 -9.36
C GLN A 48 -3.89 1.70 -9.69
N GLN A 49 -4.09 1.39 -10.98
CA GLN A 49 -4.98 0.30 -11.40
C GLN A 49 -4.53 -1.06 -10.87
N VAL A 50 -3.22 -1.34 -10.82
CA VAL A 50 -2.74 -2.63 -10.30
C VAL A 50 -2.90 -2.73 -8.78
N ILE A 51 -2.74 -1.64 -8.04
CA ILE A 51 -2.97 -1.62 -6.59
C ILE A 51 -4.46 -1.80 -6.28
N LEU A 52 -5.35 -1.12 -6.99
CA LEU A 52 -6.80 -1.32 -6.85
C LEU A 52 -7.20 -2.77 -7.18
N TRP A 53 -6.61 -3.33 -8.23
CA TRP A 53 -6.81 -4.73 -8.60
C TRP A 53 -6.29 -5.70 -7.52
N LEU A 54 -5.14 -5.40 -6.90
CA LEU A 54 -4.66 -6.16 -5.73
C LEU A 54 -5.64 -6.14 -4.57
N GLY A 55 -6.27 -4.99 -4.31
CA GLY A 55 -7.31 -4.87 -3.29
C GLY A 55 -8.51 -5.77 -3.59
N GLU A 56 -8.90 -5.90 -4.86
CA GLU A 56 -9.94 -6.83 -5.29
C GLU A 56 -9.54 -8.29 -5.09
N MET A 57 -8.30 -8.66 -5.42
CA MET A 57 -7.78 -10.01 -5.18
C MET A 57 -7.73 -10.33 -3.68
N SER A 58 -7.24 -9.41 -2.85
CA SER A 58 -7.20 -9.56 -1.39
C SER A 58 -8.58 -9.85 -0.81
N ARG A 59 -9.61 -9.11 -1.25
CA ARG A 59 -11.00 -9.34 -0.82
C ARG A 59 -11.58 -10.65 -1.32
N MET A 60 -11.29 -11.02 -2.57
CA MET A 60 -11.72 -12.30 -3.15
C MET A 60 -11.17 -13.48 -2.35
N PHE A 61 -9.93 -13.35 -1.86
CA PHE A 61 -9.29 -14.37 -1.03
C PHE A 61 -9.60 -14.25 0.46
N GLN A 62 -10.27 -13.17 0.88
CA GLN A 62 -10.58 -12.85 2.27
C GLN A 62 -9.33 -12.66 3.15
N PHE A 63 -8.24 -12.15 2.56
CA PHE A 63 -7.03 -11.81 3.30
C PHE A 63 -7.23 -10.59 4.19
N CYS A 64 -6.46 -10.52 5.27
CA CYS A 64 -6.47 -9.42 6.22
C CYS A 64 -5.92 -8.12 5.59
N PRO A 65 -6.32 -6.95 6.11
CA PRO A 65 -5.82 -5.66 5.63
C PRO A 65 -4.30 -5.51 5.62
N GLU A 66 -3.64 -6.14 6.59
CA GLU A 66 -2.18 -6.18 6.78
C GLU A 66 -1.51 -6.92 5.62
N THR A 67 -2.10 -8.03 5.14
CA THR A 67 -1.62 -8.78 3.97
C THR A 67 -1.66 -7.94 2.70
N TYR A 68 -2.78 -7.23 2.46
CA TYR A 68 -2.85 -6.30 1.33
C TYR A 68 -1.78 -5.21 1.44
N ALA A 69 -1.66 -4.57 2.60
CA ALA A 69 -0.72 -3.48 2.80
C ALA A 69 0.72 -3.93 2.57
N LEU A 70 1.09 -5.09 3.13
CA LEU A 70 2.39 -5.72 2.92
C LEU A 70 2.63 -6.06 1.44
N GLY A 71 1.63 -6.64 0.76
CA GLY A 71 1.72 -6.96 -0.66
C GLY A 71 1.99 -5.75 -1.54
N VAL A 72 1.34 -4.62 -1.25
CA VAL A 72 1.58 -3.35 -1.97
C VAL A 72 2.97 -2.79 -1.63
N CYS A 73 3.42 -2.84 -0.37
CA CYS A 73 4.76 -2.43 0.00
C CYS A 73 5.85 -3.26 -0.70
N VAL A 74 5.67 -4.60 -0.78
CA VAL A 74 6.58 -5.50 -1.50
C VAL A 74 6.62 -5.17 -3.00
N LEU A 75 5.45 -4.98 -3.63
CA LEU A 75 5.35 -4.56 -5.03
C LEU A 75 6.13 -3.26 -5.27
N ASN A 76 5.91 -2.24 -4.46
CA ASN A 76 6.54 -0.92 -4.61
C ASN A 76 8.06 -0.99 -4.40
N ARG A 77 8.52 -1.73 -3.39
CA ARG A 77 9.96 -1.95 -3.16
C ARG A 77 10.62 -2.66 -4.34
N LEU A 78 9.93 -3.63 -4.94
CA LEU A 78 10.44 -4.32 -6.14
C LEU A 78 10.50 -3.36 -7.34
N LEU A 79 9.43 -2.62 -7.63
CA LEU A 79 9.37 -1.66 -8.75
C LEU A 79 10.41 -0.53 -8.60
N SER A 80 10.84 -0.24 -7.37
CA SER A 80 11.93 0.70 -7.09
C SER A 80 13.32 0.09 -7.29
N THR A 81 13.42 -1.22 -7.35
CA THR A 81 14.68 -1.98 -7.40
C THR A 81 14.98 -2.50 -8.79
N VAL A 82 13.94 -2.81 -9.58
CA VAL A 82 14.09 -3.38 -10.92
C VAL A 82 13.35 -2.56 -11.97
N LYS A 83 13.89 -2.54 -13.19
CA LYS A 83 13.20 -1.96 -14.36
C LYS A 83 12.18 -2.96 -14.90
N ALA A 84 11.00 -3.02 -14.28
CA ALA A 84 9.94 -3.92 -14.70
C ALA A 84 9.30 -3.46 -16.02
N GLN A 85 8.90 -4.42 -16.85
CA GLN A 85 8.10 -4.16 -18.05
C GLN A 85 6.62 -4.24 -17.71
N THR A 86 5.80 -3.37 -18.30
CA THR A 86 4.35 -3.30 -18.04
C THR A 86 3.63 -4.65 -18.20
N LYS A 87 4.04 -5.50 -19.17
CA LYS A 87 3.42 -6.82 -19.39
C LYS A 87 3.49 -7.76 -18.18
N TYR A 88 4.49 -7.58 -17.30
CA TYR A 88 4.66 -8.41 -16.11
C TYR A 88 4.08 -7.78 -14.85
N LEU A 89 3.61 -6.53 -14.91
CA LEU A 89 3.18 -5.76 -13.74
C LEU A 89 2.12 -6.49 -12.90
N LYS A 90 1.10 -7.07 -13.54
CA LYS A 90 0.07 -7.84 -12.82
C LYS A 90 0.60 -9.13 -12.19
N CYS A 91 1.54 -9.81 -12.85
CA CYS A 91 2.16 -11.03 -12.32
C CYS A 91 3.02 -10.69 -11.09
N ILE A 92 3.82 -9.61 -11.17
CA ILE A 92 4.61 -9.07 -10.06
C ILE A 92 3.69 -8.72 -8.89
N ALA A 93 2.63 -7.96 -9.16
CA ALA A 93 1.68 -7.53 -8.15
C ALA A 93 1.03 -8.74 -7.46
N PHE A 94 0.45 -9.66 -8.22
CA PHE A 94 -0.17 -10.86 -7.68
C PHE A 94 0.79 -11.68 -6.83
N THR A 95 2.00 -11.90 -7.31
CA THR A 95 3.03 -12.66 -6.57
C THR A 95 3.44 -11.94 -5.29
N SER A 96 3.49 -10.60 -5.30
CA SER A 96 3.76 -9.80 -4.10
C SER A 96 2.66 -9.99 -3.04
N LEU A 97 1.39 -10.08 -3.46
CA LEU A 97 0.27 -10.40 -2.56
C LEU A 97 0.34 -11.83 -2.03
N VAL A 98 0.68 -12.81 -2.89
CA VAL A 98 0.85 -14.21 -2.46
C VAL A 98 1.99 -14.33 -1.43
N LEU A 99 3.10 -13.63 -1.63
CA LEU A 99 4.20 -13.56 -0.67
C LEU A 99 3.79 -12.93 0.65
N ALA A 100 3.03 -11.82 0.60
CA ALA A 100 2.51 -11.21 1.82
C ALA A 100 1.55 -12.14 2.56
N ALA A 101 0.71 -12.87 1.83
CA ALA A 101 -0.22 -13.83 2.42
C ALA A 101 0.53 -14.98 3.10
N LYS A 102 1.63 -15.47 2.52
CA LYS A 102 2.53 -16.44 3.18
C LYS A 102 3.15 -15.95 4.49
N VAL A 103 3.25 -14.63 4.69
CA VAL A 103 3.85 -14.04 5.90
C VAL A 103 2.80 -13.82 6.99
N ASN A 104 1.59 -13.41 6.61
CA ASN A 104 0.59 -12.91 7.55
C ASN A 104 -0.62 -13.85 7.75
N GLU A 105 -0.97 -14.65 6.75
CA GLU A 105 -2.16 -15.52 6.79
C GLU A 105 -1.82 -16.90 7.31
N GLU A 106 -2.81 -17.55 7.91
CA GLU A 106 -2.71 -18.95 8.30
C GLU A 106 -2.75 -19.87 7.07
N ASP A 107 -2.07 -21.02 7.14
CA ASP A 107 -1.96 -21.98 6.01
C ASP A 107 -3.33 -22.44 5.49
N GLU A 108 -4.34 -22.48 6.35
CA GLU A 108 -5.72 -22.85 6.06
C GLU A 108 -6.42 -21.85 5.14
N VAL A 109 -6.07 -20.57 5.22
CA VAL A 109 -6.62 -19.47 4.42
C VAL A 109 -5.90 -19.37 3.06
N LEU A 110 -4.58 -19.61 3.05
CA LEU A 110 -3.73 -19.38 1.90
C LEU A 110 -3.99 -20.35 0.74
N GLY A 111 -4.30 -21.62 1.03
CA GLY A 111 -4.45 -22.67 0.01
C GLY A 111 -3.18 -22.86 -0.84
N SER A 112 -3.24 -23.70 -1.88
CA SER A 112 -2.09 -23.85 -2.79
C SER A 112 -1.99 -22.67 -3.77
N VAL A 113 -0.78 -22.36 -4.24
CA VAL A 113 -0.57 -21.34 -5.29
C VAL A 113 -1.40 -21.65 -6.54
N LYS A 114 -1.58 -22.94 -6.85
CA LYS A 114 -2.44 -23.39 -7.95
C LYS A 114 -3.90 -22.97 -7.74
N ASP A 115 -4.42 -23.13 -6.52
CA ASP A 115 -5.80 -22.76 -6.19
C ASP A 115 -6.00 -21.24 -6.22
N LEU A 116 -5.02 -20.48 -5.73
CA LEU A 116 -5.02 -19.01 -5.82
C LEU A 116 -5.07 -18.53 -7.27
N VAL A 117 -4.26 -19.13 -8.15
CA VAL A 117 -4.26 -18.81 -9.58
C VAL A 117 -5.62 -19.12 -10.21
N VAL A 118 -6.17 -20.32 -9.97
CA VAL A 118 -7.49 -20.72 -10.51
C VAL A 118 -8.59 -19.78 -10.02
N ARG A 119 -8.61 -19.47 -8.72
CA ARG A 119 -9.62 -18.60 -8.10
C ARG A 119 -9.51 -17.15 -8.59
N SER A 120 -8.30 -16.64 -8.83
CA SER A 120 -8.07 -15.27 -9.31
C SER A 120 -8.58 -15.01 -10.74
N GLY A 121 -8.77 -16.05 -11.55
CA GLY A 121 -9.06 -15.91 -12.98
C GLY A 121 -7.93 -15.25 -13.78
N CYS A 122 -6.71 -15.22 -13.25
CA CYS A 122 -5.55 -14.69 -13.95
C CYS A 122 -5.05 -15.68 -15.00
N ASN A 123 -4.49 -15.15 -16.09
CA ASN A 123 -3.86 -15.96 -17.14
C ASN A 123 -2.40 -16.35 -16.80
N PHE A 124 -2.06 -16.43 -15.51
CA PHE A 124 -0.72 -16.83 -15.07
C PHE A 124 -0.68 -18.34 -14.86
N SER A 125 0.41 -18.98 -15.24
CA SER A 125 0.71 -20.35 -14.82
C SER A 125 1.29 -20.35 -13.40
N THR A 126 1.10 -21.45 -12.67
CA THR A 126 1.75 -21.65 -11.36
C THR A 126 3.27 -21.53 -11.47
N ALA A 127 3.86 -21.98 -12.58
CA ALA A 127 5.30 -21.87 -12.83
C ALA A 127 5.78 -20.42 -12.96
N GLU A 128 4.99 -19.53 -13.57
CA GLU A 128 5.29 -18.10 -13.63
C GLU A 128 5.27 -17.46 -12.25
N ILE A 129 4.28 -17.79 -11.42
CA ILE A 129 4.20 -17.27 -10.05
C ILE A 129 5.40 -17.74 -9.23
N LEU A 130 5.75 -19.03 -9.26
CA LEU A 130 6.90 -19.55 -8.52
C LEU A 130 8.24 -18.96 -9.01
N ARG A 131 8.38 -18.73 -10.31
CA ARG A 131 9.56 -18.04 -10.86
C ARG A 131 9.62 -16.59 -10.38
N MET A 132 8.49 -15.87 -10.44
CA MET A 132 8.40 -14.49 -9.97
C MET A 132 8.64 -14.39 -8.46
N GLU A 133 8.19 -15.37 -7.69
CA GLU A 133 8.39 -15.43 -6.24
C GLU A 133 9.87 -15.42 -5.89
N ARG A 134 10.64 -16.31 -6.55
CA ARG A 134 12.10 -16.36 -6.40
C ARG A 134 12.75 -15.04 -6.78
N ILE A 135 12.33 -14.43 -7.90
CA ILE A 135 12.87 -13.13 -8.34
C ILE A 135 12.63 -12.05 -7.29
N ILE A 136 11.41 -11.97 -6.73
CA ILE A 136 11.08 -10.97 -5.71
C ILE A 136 11.94 -11.18 -4.47
N LEU A 137 12.02 -12.42 -3.98
CA LEU A 137 12.81 -12.76 -2.80
C LEU A 137 14.29 -12.45 -2.99
N ASP A 138 14.87 -12.83 -4.14
CA ASP A 138 16.28 -12.57 -4.44
C ASP A 138 16.57 -11.07 -4.53
N LYS A 139 15.72 -10.29 -5.23
CA LYS A 139 15.91 -8.84 -5.41
C LYS A 139 15.64 -8.03 -4.14
N LEU A 140 14.85 -8.57 -3.21
CA LEU A 140 14.60 -7.96 -1.91
C LEU A 140 15.45 -8.56 -0.79
N HIS A 141 16.43 -9.41 -1.12
CA HIS A 141 17.32 -10.08 -0.16
C HIS A 141 16.56 -10.82 0.95
N TRP A 142 15.41 -11.42 0.61
CA TRP A 142 14.52 -12.12 1.53
C TRP A 142 13.96 -11.27 2.69
N ASP A 143 14.17 -9.94 2.66
CA ASP A 143 13.65 -9.03 3.68
C ASP A 143 12.30 -8.46 3.24
N LEU A 144 11.24 -9.23 3.49
CA LEU A 144 9.85 -8.81 3.22
C LEU A 144 9.24 -8.04 4.39
N TYR A 145 9.79 -8.16 5.60
CA TYR A 145 9.19 -7.66 6.84
C TYR A 145 9.38 -6.14 7.03
N THR A 146 8.61 -5.36 6.28
CA THR A 146 8.54 -3.90 6.37
C THR A 146 7.40 -3.45 7.28
N ALA A 147 7.58 -2.31 7.96
CA ALA A 147 6.46 -1.63 8.59
C ALA A 147 5.55 -1.04 7.51
N THR A 148 4.26 -1.34 7.60
CA THR A 148 3.23 -0.87 6.68
C THR A 148 2.48 0.32 7.28
N PRO A 149 1.83 1.16 6.45
CA PRO A 149 0.95 2.21 6.95
C PRO A 149 -0.17 1.68 7.86
N VAL A 150 -0.65 0.46 7.63
CA VAL A 150 -1.67 -0.19 8.47
C VAL A 150 -1.12 -0.53 9.86
N ASP A 151 0.13 -1.00 9.97
CA ASP A 151 0.77 -1.23 11.28
C ASP A 151 0.80 0.06 12.11
N PHE A 152 1.13 1.19 11.48
CA PHE A 152 1.14 2.49 12.14
C PHE A 152 -0.25 2.95 12.56
N ILE A 153 -1.30 2.70 11.78
CA ILE A 153 -2.69 2.95 12.21
C ILE A 153 -2.99 2.22 13.52
N HIS A 154 -2.64 0.95 13.61
CA HIS A 154 -2.93 0.12 14.78
C HIS A 154 -2.11 0.57 16.00
N ILE A 155 -0.83 0.91 15.80
CA ILE A 155 0.06 1.41 16.86
C ILE A 155 -0.44 2.77 17.39
N PHE A 156 -0.75 3.71 16.49
CA PHE A 156 -1.24 5.03 16.89
C PHE A 156 -2.61 4.95 17.55
N HIS A 157 -3.53 4.11 17.05
CA HIS A 157 -4.80 3.87 17.73
C HIS A 157 -4.61 3.34 19.15
N ALA A 158 -3.74 2.35 19.35
CA ALA A 158 -3.46 1.81 20.68
C ALA A 158 -2.86 2.88 21.62
N LEU A 159 -1.97 3.75 21.10
CA LEU A 159 -1.43 4.88 21.85
C LEU A 159 -2.51 5.90 22.23
N LEU A 160 -3.46 6.17 21.33
CA LEU A 160 -4.59 7.06 21.58
C LEU A 160 -5.52 6.52 22.68
N VAL A 161 -5.88 5.24 22.59
CA VAL A 161 -6.74 4.56 23.57
C VAL A 161 -6.08 4.55 24.95
N SER A 162 -4.78 4.23 25.01
CA SER A 162 -4.04 4.14 26.27
C SER A 162 -3.76 5.51 26.90
N GLY A 163 -3.51 6.53 26.08
CA GLY A 163 -3.20 7.90 26.53
C GLY A 163 -4.42 8.71 26.96
N HIS A 164 -5.62 8.38 26.45
CA HIS A 164 -6.84 9.14 26.66
C HIS A 164 -8.06 8.23 26.95
N PRO A 165 -8.10 7.57 28.12
CA PRO A 165 -9.24 6.72 28.51
C PRO A 165 -10.57 7.48 28.64
N HIS A 166 -10.57 8.82 28.66
CA HIS A 166 -11.79 9.64 28.62
C HIS A 166 -12.43 9.77 27.22
N LEU A 167 -11.77 9.26 26.17
CA LEU A 167 -12.36 9.15 24.84
C LEU A 167 -13.25 7.89 24.70
N ASP A 168 -13.26 6.97 25.67
CA ASP A 168 -14.21 5.86 25.77
C ASP A 168 -15.56 6.33 26.37
N PRO A 169 -16.68 6.24 25.63
CA PRO A 169 -18.00 6.42 26.23
C PRO A 169 -18.52 5.15 26.92
N SER A 170 -17.79 4.03 26.92
CA SER A 170 -18.40 2.70 27.07
C SER A 170 -17.77 1.74 28.09
N ILE A 171 -17.07 2.22 29.12
CA ILE A 171 -16.72 1.35 30.25
C ILE A 171 -17.21 2.01 31.55
N CYS A 172 -18.38 1.57 32.01
CA CYS A 172 -18.80 1.70 33.40
C CYS A 172 -18.44 0.39 34.13
N PRO A 173 -17.32 0.29 34.87
CA PRO A 173 -17.12 -0.77 35.83
C PRO A 173 -17.59 -0.25 37.19
N GLY A 174 -18.87 -0.50 37.49
CA GLY A 174 -19.48 -0.01 38.72
C GLY A 174 -20.87 -0.56 38.98
N SER A 175 -21.00 -1.89 39.03
CA SER A 175 -22.15 -2.55 39.65
C SER A 175 -22.18 -2.19 41.13
N GLY A 176 -23.21 -1.43 41.54
CA GLY A 176 -23.39 -0.97 42.91
C GLY A 176 -24.74 -0.29 43.13
N VAL A 177 -25.83 -0.95 42.71
CA VAL A 177 -27.16 -0.92 43.35
C VAL A 177 -27.67 0.45 43.84
N LYS A 178 -28.59 1.06 43.08
CA LYS A 178 -30.01 1.26 43.47
C LYS A 178 -30.78 2.05 42.40
N CYS A 179 -31.78 1.38 41.82
CA CYS A 179 -32.87 2.01 41.10
C CYS A 179 -33.70 2.87 42.06
N ALA A 180 -34.02 4.11 41.67
CA ALA A 180 -35.12 4.86 42.24
C ALA A 180 -35.76 5.76 41.17
N THR A 181 -36.85 5.25 40.62
CA THR A 181 -38.07 5.92 40.12
C THR A 181 -38.13 7.46 40.12
N GLY A 182 -38.40 8.02 38.94
CA GLY A 182 -39.00 9.34 38.73
C GLY A 182 -39.43 9.51 37.26
N PRO A 183 -40.68 9.88 36.93
CA PRO A 183 -41.14 9.97 35.55
C PRO A 183 -40.99 11.39 34.97
N ARG A 184 -40.81 11.44 33.65
CA ARG A 184 -41.06 12.59 32.74
C ARG A 184 -39.87 13.52 32.42
N ALA A 185 -39.18 13.19 31.33
CA ALA A 185 -38.60 14.18 30.41
C ALA A 185 -38.72 13.65 28.96
N LEU A 186 -39.11 14.53 28.06
CA LEU A 186 -39.41 14.33 26.63
C LEU A 186 -38.16 13.93 25.80
N PRO A 187 -38.33 13.37 24.58
CA PRO A 187 -37.21 12.93 23.76
C PRO A 187 -36.55 14.15 23.08
N ALA A 188 -35.27 14.36 23.34
CA ALA A 188 -34.44 15.32 22.63
C ALA A 188 -33.45 14.56 21.71
N ASP A 189 -33.55 14.88 20.42
CA ASP A 189 -32.64 14.68 19.29
C ASP A 189 -31.91 13.33 19.06
N PRO A 190 -32.09 12.70 17.88
CA PRO A 190 -31.16 11.70 17.36
C PRO A 190 -30.02 12.40 16.60
N GLY A 191 -29.11 13.03 17.33
CA GLY A 191 -27.96 13.71 16.73
C GLY A 191 -26.70 13.50 17.55
N HIS A 192 -25.68 12.87 16.95
CA HIS A 192 -24.37 12.54 17.52
C HIS A 192 -24.32 11.22 18.30
N GLN A 193 -24.60 10.14 17.58
CA GLN A 193 -24.15 8.81 17.98
C GLN A 193 -22.62 8.79 17.94
N LYS A 194 -21.96 9.00 19.09
CA LYS A 194 -20.50 8.86 19.23
C LYS A 194 -20.12 7.44 18.78
N ARG A 195 -19.46 7.33 17.63
CA ARG A 195 -19.06 6.05 17.03
C ARG A 195 -18.04 5.35 17.95
N PRO A 196 -18.20 4.05 18.25
CA PRO A 196 -17.23 3.32 19.09
C PRO A 196 -15.82 3.35 18.48
N LEU A 197 -14.77 3.45 19.30
CA LEU A 197 -13.36 3.53 18.85
C LEU A 197 -12.90 2.32 18.01
N GLY A 198 -13.50 1.14 18.18
CA GLY A 198 -13.24 -0.01 17.30
C GLY A 198 -13.70 0.22 15.84
N PHE A 199 -14.72 1.06 15.65
CA PHE A 199 -15.17 1.45 14.31
C PHE A 199 -14.18 2.42 13.64
N GLN A 200 -13.41 3.18 14.43
CA GLN A 200 -12.43 4.14 13.91
C GLN A 200 -11.22 3.46 13.27
N VAL A 201 -10.65 2.42 13.89
CA VAL A 201 -9.53 1.67 13.27
C VAL A 201 -9.93 1.09 11.93
N SER A 202 -11.12 0.50 11.84
CA SER A 202 -11.60 -0.08 10.59
C SER A 202 -11.77 0.97 9.48
N LEU A 203 -12.18 2.19 9.84
CA LEU A 203 -12.29 3.31 8.91
C LEU A 203 -10.92 3.79 8.47
N TRP A 204 -10.00 4.04 9.41
CA TRP A 204 -8.65 4.51 9.12
C TRP A 204 -7.86 3.51 8.29
N THR A 205 -7.98 2.21 8.59
CA THR A 205 -7.38 1.14 7.80
C THR A 205 -7.91 1.15 6.36
N ARG A 206 -9.22 1.34 6.15
CA ARG A 206 -9.79 1.48 4.80
C ARG A 206 -9.29 2.73 4.07
N GLN A 207 -9.29 3.89 4.74
CA GLN A 207 -8.78 5.14 4.19
C GLN A 207 -7.31 4.99 3.77
N VAL A 208 -6.47 4.38 4.62
CA VAL A 208 -5.08 4.04 4.28
C VAL A 208 -5.01 3.16 3.04
N GLN A 209 -5.81 2.10 2.95
CA GLN A 209 -5.78 1.19 1.80
C GLN A 209 -6.16 1.89 0.48
N HIS A 210 -7.09 2.86 0.53
CA HIS A 210 -7.42 3.71 -0.61
C HIS A 210 -6.26 4.66 -0.95
N CYS A 211 -5.70 5.33 0.04
CA CYS A 211 -4.53 6.21 -0.11
C CYS A 211 -3.32 5.47 -0.69
N MET A 212 -3.13 4.19 -0.36
CA MET A 212 -2.10 3.33 -0.95
C MET A 212 -2.26 3.13 -2.46
N ALA A 213 -3.41 3.42 -3.07
CA ALA A 213 -3.56 3.42 -4.52
C ALA A 213 -3.12 4.75 -5.18
N CYS A 214 -2.94 5.81 -4.40
CA CYS A 214 -2.50 7.11 -4.91
C CYS A 214 -0.97 7.18 -4.99
N HIS A 215 -0.42 7.33 -6.20
CA HIS A 215 1.03 7.40 -6.41
C HIS A 215 1.71 8.58 -5.69
N GLN A 216 1.00 9.71 -5.52
CA GLN A 216 1.54 10.90 -4.84
C GLN A 216 1.76 10.66 -3.35
N LEU A 217 0.95 9.82 -2.71
CA LEU A 217 1.06 9.56 -1.27
C LEU A 217 2.24 8.63 -0.93
N TRP A 218 2.75 7.87 -1.89
CA TRP A 218 3.92 7.01 -1.68
C TRP A 218 5.23 7.76 -1.52
N GLN A 219 5.28 9.07 -1.82
CA GLN A 219 6.45 9.88 -1.53
C GLN A 219 6.67 10.12 -0.03
N PHE A 220 5.67 9.83 0.80
CA PHE A 220 5.73 9.94 2.26
C PHE A 220 5.92 8.59 2.92
N LYS A 221 6.45 8.63 4.14
CA LYS A 221 6.53 7.47 5.04
C LYS A 221 5.12 6.97 5.39
N GLY A 222 4.99 5.67 5.63
CA GLY A 222 3.76 5.06 6.11
C GLY A 222 3.33 5.60 7.47
N SER A 223 4.29 5.92 8.35
CA SER A 223 4.05 6.61 9.62
C SER A 223 3.44 8.00 9.43
N THR A 224 3.96 8.80 8.50
CA THR A 224 3.42 10.12 8.15
C THR A 224 2.01 9.99 7.58
N LEU A 225 1.78 9.05 6.64
CA LEU A 225 0.48 8.82 6.01
C LEU A 225 -0.58 8.39 7.04
N ALA A 226 -0.24 7.45 7.91
CA ALA A 226 -1.12 6.98 8.98
C ALA A 226 -1.48 8.12 9.94
N LEU A 227 -0.50 8.93 10.35
CA LEU A 227 -0.74 10.06 11.23
C LEU A 227 -1.60 11.14 10.56
N ALA A 228 -1.44 11.39 9.26
CA ALA A 228 -2.25 12.35 8.52
C ALA A 228 -3.74 11.96 8.51
N ILE A 229 -4.04 10.69 8.22
CA ILE A 229 -5.41 10.16 8.22
C ILE A 229 -6.04 10.23 9.62
N ILE A 230 -5.30 9.80 10.64
CA ILE A 230 -5.78 9.89 12.03
C ILE A 230 -6.03 11.34 12.42
N THR A 231 -5.17 12.27 12.02
CA THR A 231 -5.31 13.69 12.39
C THR A 231 -6.53 14.34 11.75
N LEU A 232 -6.84 14.03 10.48
CA LEU A 232 -8.06 14.51 9.82
C LEU A 232 -9.33 14.12 10.60
N GLU A 233 -9.35 12.89 11.11
CA GLU A 233 -10.48 12.37 11.88
C GLU A 233 -10.50 12.92 13.33
N LEU A 234 -9.33 13.10 13.95
CA LEU A 234 -9.24 13.71 15.28
C LEU A 234 -9.72 15.17 15.29
N GLU A 235 -9.41 15.94 14.24
CA GLU A 235 -9.87 17.32 14.06
C GLU A 235 -11.39 17.43 14.01
N ALA A 236 -12.05 16.45 13.39
CA ALA A 236 -13.51 16.40 13.30
C ALA A 236 -14.19 15.98 14.62
N LEU A 237 -13.51 15.17 15.44
CA LEU A 237 -14.15 14.45 16.55
C LEU A 237 -13.79 14.98 17.94
N THR A 238 -12.66 15.65 18.11
CA THR A 238 -12.14 16.00 19.45
C THR A 238 -11.74 17.47 19.57
N PRO A 239 -12.15 18.18 20.65
CA PRO A 239 -11.79 19.59 20.85
C PRO A 239 -10.30 19.77 21.23
N ASP A 240 -9.68 18.78 21.86
CA ASP A 240 -8.27 18.80 22.30
C ASP A 240 -7.31 18.13 21.30
N TRP A 241 -7.74 17.96 20.05
CA TRP A 241 -7.00 17.22 19.00
C TRP A 241 -5.54 17.67 18.86
N PHE A 242 -5.26 18.97 19.03
CA PHE A 242 -3.92 19.53 18.84
C PHE A 242 -2.90 19.02 19.86
N SER A 243 -3.29 18.82 21.12
CA SER A 243 -2.39 18.28 22.15
C SER A 243 -2.05 16.83 21.86
N VAL A 244 -3.05 16.05 21.45
CA VAL A 244 -2.91 14.63 21.09
C VAL A 244 -2.03 14.48 19.85
N PHE A 245 -2.33 15.27 18.81
CA PHE A 245 -1.56 15.33 17.57
C PHE A 245 -0.09 15.67 17.83
N THR A 246 0.19 16.73 18.59
CA THR A 246 1.59 17.16 18.84
C THR A 246 2.39 16.14 19.64
N ASP A 247 1.75 15.36 20.51
CA ASP A 247 2.38 14.24 21.22
C ASP A 247 2.70 13.08 20.27
N LEU A 248 1.74 12.67 19.44
CA LEU A 248 1.96 11.62 18.42
C LEU A 248 3.01 12.01 17.39
N LEU A 249 2.99 13.26 16.89
CA LEU A 249 3.96 13.78 15.93
C LEU A 249 5.39 13.72 16.49
N LYS A 250 5.57 14.06 17.78
CA LYS A 250 6.86 13.98 18.46
C LYS A 250 7.33 12.54 18.61
N LYS A 251 6.44 11.62 19.02
CA LYS A 251 6.75 10.19 19.17
C LYS A 251 7.08 9.53 17.83
N ALA A 252 6.43 9.95 16.75
CA ALA A 252 6.65 9.43 15.41
C ALA A 252 7.91 10.01 14.72
N HIS A 253 8.55 11.04 15.31
CA HIS A 253 9.68 11.76 14.71
C HIS A 253 9.41 12.28 13.29
N VAL A 254 8.16 12.67 13.02
CA VAL A 254 7.74 13.17 11.70
C VAL A 254 7.96 14.68 11.60
N ASN A 255 8.54 15.15 10.49
CA ASN A 255 8.72 16.58 10.23
C ASN A 255 7.36 17.26 9.97
N SER A 256 7.11 18.39 10.64
CA SER A 256 5.84 19.12 10.50
C SER A 256 5.57 19.61 9.08
N ALA A 257 6.59 20.02 8.32
CA ALA A 257 6.41 20.47 6.94
C ALA A 257 6.01 19.32 6.00
N GLU A 258 6.66 18.17 6.15
CA GLU A 258 6.32 16.95 5.40
C GLU A 258 4.92 16.45 5.77
N PHE A 259 4.58 16.54 7.06
CA PHE A 259 3.25 16.18 7.56
C PHE A 259 2.15 17.05 6.95
N ILE A 260 2.30 18.38 6.98
CA ILE A 260 1.29 19.31 6.44
C ILE A 260 1.03 18.99 4.97
N HIS A 261 2.09 18.83 4.19
CA HIS A 261 1.96 18.50 2.78
C HIS A 261 1.29 17.14 2.54
N CYS A 262 1.67 16.12 3.31
CA CYS A 262 1.03 14.81 3.24
C CYS A 262 -0.47 14.91 3.57
N LYS A 263 -0.81 15.63 4.63
CA LYS A 263 -2.20 15.82 5.07
C LYS A 263 -3.05 16.50 4.01
N GLU A 264 -2.55 17.57 3.37
CA GLU A 264 -3.25 18.26 2.28
C GLU A 264 -3.57 17.31 1.11
N ILE A 265 -2.60 16.50 0.68
CA ILE A 265 -2.80 15.54 -0.41
C ILE A 265 -3.80 14.44 0.00
N VAL A 266 -3.71 13.93 1.23
CA VAL A 266 -4.67 12.94 1.75
C VAL A 266 -6.07 13.53 1.76
N ASP A 267 -6.23 14.75 2.25
CA ASP A 267 -7.51 15.43 2.36
C ASP A 267 -8.14 15.63 0.97
N GLU A 268 -7.37 16.17 0.02
CA GLU A 268 -7.82 16.33 -1.38
C GLU A 268 -8.20 14.99 -2.02
N TYR A 269 -7.37 13.96 -1.81
CA TYR A 269 -7.62 12.63 -2.38
C TYR A 269 -8.88 11.97 -1.81
N LEU A 270 -9.07 11.99 -0.48
CA LEU A 270 -10.23 11.39 0.16
C LEU A 270 -11.52 12.14 -0.21
N HIS A 271 -11.51 13.48 -0.22
CA HIS A 271 -12.63 14.26 -0.71
C HIS A 271 -12.98 13.95 -2.17
N SER A 272 -11.98 13.82 -3.05
CA SER A 272 -12.22 13.46 -4.46
C SER A 272 -12.91 12.11 -4.62
N LEU A 273 -12.64 11.17 -3.70
CA LEU A 273 -13.26 9.85 -3.67
C LEU A 273 -14.72 9.91 -3.22
N GLU A 274 -15.04 10.77 -2.25
CA GLU A 274 -16.42 11.04 -1.81
C GLU A 274 -17.26 11.70 -2.91
N PHE A 275 -16.71 12.69 -3.62
CA PHE A 275 -17.39 13.40 -4.71
C PHE A 275 -17.61 12.55 -5.97
N ALA A 276 -16.88 11.44 -6.14
CA ALA A 276 -17.08 10.50 -7.24
C ALA A 276 -18.36 9.62 -7.08
N LEU A 277 -19.08 9.74 -5.95
CA LEU A 277 -20.36 9.07 -5.70
C LEU A 277 -21.53 9.99 -6.12
N PRO A 278 -22.56 9.50 -6.85
CA PRO A 278 -23.61 10.34 -7.42
C PRO A 278 -24.49 11.04 -6.36
N THR A 279 -24.85 12.29 -6.66
CA THR A 279 -25.27 13.36 -5.72
C THR A 279 -26.69 13.27 -5.15
N ASN A 280 -27.48 12.21 -5.41
CA ASN A 280 -28.93 12.22 -5.16
C ASN A 280 -29.47 11.03 -4.34
N SER A 281 -28.82 10.74 -3.21
CA SER A 281 -29.46 9.96 -2.15
C SER A 281 -28.93 10.41 -0.80
N VAL A 282 -29.86 10.68 0.12
CA VAL A 282 -29.56 10.99 1.52
C VAL A 282 -28.90 9.74 2.13
N TYR A 283 -27.58 9.70 2.11
CA TYR A 283 -26.82 8.72 2.85
C TYR A 283 -26.59 9.28 4.25
N ILE A 284 -27.17 8.61 5.26
CA ILE A 284 -26.50 8.55 6.56
C ILE A 284 -25.11 8.02 6.22
N LEU A 285 -24.07 8.80 6.52
CA LEU A 285 -22.68 8.48 6.21
C LEU A 285 -22.29 7.19 6.97
N ASP A 286 -22.63 6.04 6.38
CA ASP A 286 -22.27 4.72 6.82
C ASP A 286 -21.16 4.25 5.87
N GLY A 287 -19.93 4.21 6.38
CA GLY A 287 -18.69 3.92 5.63
C GLY A 287 -18.60 2.51 5.04
N SER A 288 -19.71 1.79 4.97
CA SER A 288 -19.91 0.51 4.30
C SER A 288 -20.15 0.66 2.79
N GLN A 289 -20.54 1.84 2.29
CA GLN A 289 -21.02 2.01 0.90
C GLN A 289 -20.00 2.55 -0.13
N ILE A 290 -18.84 3.06 0.29
CA ILE A 290 -17.76 3.48 -0.65
C ILE A 290 -17.27 2.30 -1.51
N GLN A 291 -17.56 1.07 -1.09
CA GLN A 291 -17.06 -0.17 -1.68
C GLN A 291 -17.84 -0.67 -2.92
N GLN A 292 -19.05 -0.18 -3.22
CA GLN A 292 -19.89 -0.78 -4.28
C GLN A 292 -20.06 0.05 -5.56
N GLN A 293 -20.00 1.39 -5.53
CA GLN A 293 -20.41 2.17 -6.71
C GLN A 293 -19.28 2.62 -7.65
N VAL A 294 -18.03 2.75 -7.18
CA VAL A 294 -16.89 3.09 -8.06
C VAL A 294 -16.49 1.92 -8.99
N TRP A 295 -17.00 0.71 -8.72
CA TRP A 295 -16.58 -0.52 -9.39
C TRP A 295 -17.71 -1.23 -10.17
N SER A 296 -18.45 -0.49 -10.98
CA SER A 296 -19.38 -1.09 -11.95
C SER A 296 -18.61 -1.71 -13.15
N PRO A 297 -18.72 -3.02 -13.45
CA PRO A 297 -18.04 -3.68 -14.58
C PRO A 297 -18.57 -3.30 -15.98
N ALA A 298 -19.51 -2.38 -16.07
CA ALA A 298 -20.32 -2.14 -17.27
C ALA A 298 -19.53 -1.59 -18.48
N LEU A 299 -18.35 -0.99 -18.28
CA LEU A 299 -17.52 -0.50 -19.39
C LEU A 299 -16.66 -1.59 -20.08
N ARG A 300 -16.60 -2.82 -19.57
CA ARG A 300 -15.71 -3.88 -20.14
C ARG A 300 -16.30 -4.73 -21.26
N ARG A 301 -17.58 -4.55 -21.64
CA ARG A 301 -18.23 -5.43 -22.65
C ARG A 301 -18.12 -4.98 -24.11
N GLY A 302 -17.47 -3.85 -24.40
CA GLY A 302 -17.45 -3.27 -25.76
C GLY A 302 -16.40 -3.82 -26.74
N LEU A 303 -15.39 -4.57 -26.30
CA LEU A 303 -14.21 -4.87 -27.15
C LEU A 303 -13.87 -6.36 -27.31
N ALA A 304 -14.68 -7.28 -26.79
CA ALA A 304 -14.40 -8.73 -26.86
C ALA A 304 -15.35 -9.50 -27.81
N ARG A 305 -15.67 -8.93 -28.98
CA ARG A 305 -16.36 -9.64 -30.07
C ARG A 305 -15.80 -9.28 -31.44
N ARG A 306 -14.58 -9.74 -31.74
CA ARG A 306 -14.16 -10.03 -33.13
C ARG A 306 -12.90 -10.91 -33.12
N GLY A 307 -12.99 -12.13 -33.64
CA GLY A 307 -11.83 -13.00 -33.85
C GLY A 307 -12.18 -14.48 -33.68
N ARG A 308 -12.39 -15.16 -34.81
CA ARG A 308 -12.93 -16.50 -34.98
C ARG A 308 -11.80 -17.54 -35.12
N SER A 309 -11.94 -18.67 -34.45
CA SER A 309 -11.66 -20.07 -34.86
C SER A 309 -10.31 -20.50 -35.52
N SER A 310 -9.83 -21.62 -34.96
CA SER A 310 -9.29 -22.87 -35.57
C SER A 310 -7.79 -23.09 -35.85
N ASN A 311 -7.34 -24.19 -35.22
CA ASN A 311 -6.39 -25.23 -35.61
C ASN A 311 -4.90 -25.24 -35.14
N GLU A 312 -4.66 -26.20 -34.25
CA GLU A 312 -3.65 -27.29 -34.29
C GLU A 312 -2.13 -27.01 -34.25
N GLN A 313 -1.54 -27.61 -33.20
CA GLN A 313 -0.28 -28.37 -33.17
C GLN A 313 1.08 -27.66 -33.39
N GLY A 314 1.93 -27.76 -32.36
CA GLY A 314 3.40 -27.72 -32.46
C GLY A 314 4.05 -26.35 -32.28
N ASP A 315 4.61 -26.06 -31.10
CA ASP A 315 6.04 -26.23 -30.83
C ASP A 315 6.34 -25.72 -29.42
N ALA A 316 6.79 -26.63 -28.56
CA ALA A 316 7.31 -26.32 -27.25
C ALA A 316 8.78 -25.95 -27.45
N ASP A 317 9.11 -24.66 -27.51
CA ASP A 317 10.44 -24.16 -27.08
C ASP A 317 10.62 -22.62 -27.09
N ASP A 318 9.62 -21.82 -27.45
CA ASP A 318 9.77 -20.35 -27.49
C ASP A 318 9.39 -19.62 -26.17
N TYR A 319 9.17 -20.37 -25.08
CA TYR A 319 8.62 -19.84 -23.81
C TYR A 319 9.64 -19.10 -22.92
N SER A 320 10.93 -19.04 -23.29
CA SER A 320 12.01 -18.67 -22.36
C SER A 320 12.94 -17.54 -22.83
N ASP A 321 12.44 -16.49 -23.49
CA ASP A 321 13.27 -15.31 -23.81
C ASP A 321 12.76 -13.98 -23.24
N GLY A 322 11.52 -13.95 -22.72
CA GLY A 322 10.88 -12.71 -22.26
C GLY A 322 11.43 -12.11 -20.97
N PHE A 323 12.04 -12.92 -20.10
CA PHE A 323 12.56 -12.47 -18.80
C PHE A 323 14.03 -12.03 -18.86
N ARG A 324 14.79 -12.38 -19.91
CA ARG A 324 16.22 -12.04 -20.03
C ARG A 324 16.46 -10.53 -20.08
N ARG A 325 15.51 -9.74 -20.59
CA ARG A 325 15.58 -8.26 -20.60
C ARG A 325 15.34 -7.58 -19.24
N LEU A 326 15.05 -8.33 -18.16
CA LEU A 326 15.18 -7.82 -16.79
C LEU A 326 16.65 -7.85 -16.30
N TYR A 327 17.55 -8.47 -17.08
CA TYR A 327 18.92 -8.79 -16.70
C TYR A 327 19.96 -8.24 -17.69
N SER A 328 19.91 -6.94 -18.01
CA SER A 328 21.17 -6.28 -18.39
C SER A 328 21.97 -6.05 -17.11
N GLU A 329 22.78 -7.05 -16.74
CA GLU A 329 23.98 -6.82 -15.92
C GLU A 329 24.95 -6.01 -16.77
N GLU A 330 24.89 -4.69 -16.68
CA GLU A 330 26.01 -3.82 -17.04
C GLU A 330 26.59 -3.28 -15.74
N ASN A 331 27.50 -4.11 -15.23
CA ASN A 331 28.55 -3.71 -14.31
C ASN A 331 29.50 -2.80 -15.10
N ASP A 332 29.27 -1.48 -15.06
CA ASP A 332 30.26 -0.50 -15.52
C ASP A 332 30.70 0.35 -14.33
N MET A 333 31.57 -0.25 -13.50
CA MET A 333 32.48 0.49 -12.63
C MET A 333 33.91 0.02 -12.92
N GLU A 334 34.49 0.57 -13.98
CA GLU A 334 35.93 0.74 -14.22
C GLU A 334 36.02 1.61 -15.49
N CYS A 335 36.28 2.90 -15.44
CA CYS A 335 37.64 3.42 -15.59
C CYS A 335 37.65 4.93 -15.28
N LEU A 336 38.19 5.30 -14.12
CA LEU A 336 38.67 6.65 -13.82
C LEU A 336 40.20 6.62 -13.86
N PHE A 337 40.78 6.73 -15.06
CA PHE A 337 42.12 7.28 -15.24
C PHE A 337 42.16 7.98 -16.60
N GLY A 338 42.50 9.27 -16.55
CA GLY A 338 42.51 10.14 -17.72
C GLY A 338 43.67 9.85 -18.67
N SER A 339 43.53 10.28 -19.93
CA SER A 339 44.37 11.34 -20.49
C SER A 339 43.93 11.67 -21.93
N GLU A 340 43.76 12.96 -22.14
CA GLU A 340 43.94 13.75 -23.36
C GLU A 340 44.40 13.09 -24.69
N ARG A 341 43.74 13.60 -25.76
CA ARG A 341 44.23 14.06 -27.09
C ARG A 341 44.18 13.14 -28.33
N LYS A 342 43.53 13.72 -29.36
CA LYS A 342 43.78 13.71 -30.82
C LYS A 342 43.60 12.33 -31.50
N GLY A 343 42.85 12.17 -32.60
CA GLY A 343 42.53 13.06 -33.70
C GLY A 343 42.89 12.32 -35.00
N VAL A 344 41.95 12.28 -35.95
CA VAL A 344 42.19 12.18 -37.42
C VAL A 344 42.61 10.80 -37.98
N SER A 345 41.73 10.24 -38.81
CA SER A 345 42.01 9.30 -39.92
C SER A 345 42.58 10.06 -41.13
N PRO A 346 43.06 9.47 -42.27
CA PRO A 346 43.11 8.06 -42.69
C PRO A 346 44.43 7.64 -43.43
N CYS A 347 44.43 6.39 -43.92
CA CYS A 347 45.12 5.81 -45.10
C CYS A 347 46.10 4.64 -44.81
N PRO A 348 45.95 3.48 -45.50
CA PRO A 348 46.87 2.35 -45.43
C PRO A 348 47.84 2.30 -46.63
N PRO A 349 49.03 1.69 -46.47
CA PRO A 349 49.64 0.94 -47.58
C PRO A 349 50.30 -0.37 -47.02
N LEU A 350 50.61 -1.45 -47.74
CA LEU A 350 51.22 -1.66 -49.06
C LEU A 350 50.89 -3.10 -49.53
N HIS A 351 50.69 -3.29 -50.84
CA HIS A 351 50.79 -4.60 -51.49
C HIS A 351 52.26 -4.95 -51.79
N PRO A 352 52.64 -6.24 -51.83
CA PRO A 352 53.96 -6.67 -52.31
C PRO A 352 53.97 -6.92 -53.84
N ALA A 353 55.15 -6.75 -54.44
CA ALA A 353 55.44 -6.85 -55.86
C ALA A 353 55.52 -8.30 -56.36
N VAL A 354 54.94 -8.58 -57.54
CA VAL A 354 55.36 -9.66 -58.46
C VAL A 354 55.08 -9.23 -59.90
N ASN A 355 56.17 -9.13 -60.67
CA ASN A 355 56.40 -9.12 -62.13
C ASN A 355 55.35 -8.56 -63.11
#